data_AF-A0A7C3CFM4-F1
#
_entry.id   AF-A0A7C3CFM4-F1
#
_cell.length_a   1.000
_cell.length_b   1.000
_cell.length_c   1.000
_cell.angle_alpha   90.00
_cell.angle_beta   90.00
_cell.angle_gamma   90.00
#
_symmetry.space_group_name_H-M   'P 1'
#
loop_
_entity.id
_entity.type
_entity.pdbx_description
1 polymer ?
#
loop_
_entity_poly.entity_id
_entity_poly.type
_entity_poly.pdbx_seq_one_letter_code
_entity_poly.pdbx_strand_id
1 'polypeptide(L)'
;MSRIGKKPVPIPSGVTVTLEDGSVTVKGPKGQLEAALVDLVNVSTEGDEVVVKPINDTKLARSAWGMTRTIIANMIQGVTEG
;
A
#
# COMPACT_ATOMS: atom_id res chain seq x y z
N MET A 1 -1.47 17.16 -8.76
CA MET A 1 -2.36 15.99 -8.62
C MET A 1 -1.53 14.73 -8.78
N SER A 2 -1.36 13.94 -7.73
CA SER A 2 -0.63 12.67 -7.84
C SER A 2 -1.44 11.70 -8.69
N ARG A 3 -0.96 11.41 -9.92
CA ARG A 3 -1.57 10.41 -10.81
C ARG A 3 -1.14 8.99 -10.44
N ILE A 4 -0.13 8.86 -9.59
CA ILE A 4 0.51 7.59 -9.22
C ILE A 4 -0.36 6.81 -8.23
N GLY A 5 -1.02 7.49 -7.28
CA GLY A 5 -1.92 6.85 -6.32
C GLY A 5 -3.15 6.19 -6.95
N LYS A 6 -3.59 6.65 -8.13
CA LYS A 6 -4.71 6.03 -8.88
C LYS A 6 -4.38 4.63 -9.38
N LYS A 7 -3.10 4.29 -9.52
CA LYS A 7 -2.69 2.99 -10.03
C LYS A 7 -2.73 1.98 -8.89
N PRO A 8 -3.51 0.89 -9.02
CA PRO A 8 -3.43 -0.21 -8.08
C PRO A 8 -2.00 -0.76 -8.02
N VAL A 9 -1.67 -1.40 -6.90
CA VAL A 9 -0.40 -2.09 -6.71
C VAL A 9 -0.67 -3.58 -6.86
N PRO A 10 -0.15 -4.24 -7.91
CA PRO A 10 -0.34 -5.68 -8.07
C PRO A 10 0.43 -6.43 -6.99
N ILE A 11 -0.21 -7.45 -6.43
CA ILE A 11 0.37 -8.39 -5.46
C ILE A 11 0.85 -9.61 -6.25
N PRO A 12 2.18 -9.83 -6.37
CA PRO A 12 2.70 -11.01 -7.03
C PRO A 12 2.39 -12.28 -6.24
N SER A 13 2.31 -13.41 -6.94
CA SER A 13 2.04 -14.72 -6.36
C SER A 13 3.04 -15.07 -5.26
N GLY A 14 2.54 -15.46 -4.09
CA GLY A 14 3.35 -15.77 -2.91
C GLY A 14 3.60 -14.59 -1.96
N VAL A 15 3.00 -13.43 -2.24
CA VAL A 15 2.92 -12.30 -1.31
C VAL A 15 1.53 -12.20 -0.71
N THR A 16 1.44 -11.94 0.59
CA THR A 16 0.20 -11.73 1.32
C THR A 16 0.24 -10.34 1.94
N VAL A 17 -0.80 -9.55 1.69
CA VAL A 17 -0.97 -8.22 2.31
C VAL A 17 -2.08 -8.31 3.34
N THR A 18 -1.74 -8.01 4.58
CA THR A 18 -2.68 -7.92 5.70
C THR A 18 -2.85 -6.45 6.07
N LEU A 19 -4.08 -6.03 6.26
CA LEU A 19 -4.43 -4.70 6.74
C LEU A 19 -5.00 -4.86 8.15
N GLU A 20 -4.31 -4.32 9.14
CA GLU A 20 -4.79 -4.22 10.53
C GLU A 20 -5.05 -2.74 10.85
N ASP A 21 -5.96 -2.42 11.77
CA ASP A 21 -6.45 -1.05 12.02
C ASP A 21 -5.32 -0.01 12.21
N GLY A 22 -4.89 0.62 11.11
CA GLY A 22 -3.79 1.60 11.09
C GLY A 22 -2.41 1.06 10.70
N SER A 23 -2.27 -0.20 10.30
CA SER A 23 -1.01 -0.78 9.79
C SER A 23 -1.22 -1.69 8.58
N VAL A 24 -0.19 -1.78 7.75
CA VAL A 24 -0.13 -2.71 6.63
C VAL A 24 1.07 -3.64 6.81
N THR A 25 0.80 -4.93 6.77
CA THR A 25 1.81 -5.98 6.86
C THR A 25 1.89 -6.71 5.54
N VAL A 26 3.06 -6.72 4.93
CA VAL A 26 3.33 -7.40 3.66
C VAL A 26 4.26 -8.57 3.95
N LYS A 27 3.79 -9.79 3.71
CA LYS A 27 4.53 -11.03 3.90
C LYS A 27 4.87 -11.64 2.57
N GLY A 28 6.12 -12.04 2.36
CA GLY A 28 6.58 -12.67 1.12
C GLY A 28 7.67 -13.71 1.38
N PRO A 29 8.27 -14.24 0.30
CA PRO A 29 9.25 -15.33 0.40
C PRO A 29 10.53 -14.93 1.14
N LYS A 30 10.91 -13.66 1.11
CA LYS A 30 12.15 -13.17 1.73
C LYS A 30 11.97 -12.61 3.14
N GLY A 31 10.73 -12.55 3.65
CA GLY A 31 10.45 -12.06 4.99
C GLY A 31 9.09 -11.38 5.09
N GLN A 32 8.92 -10.58 6.15
CA GLN A 32 7.74 -9.75 6.36
C GLN A 32 8.16 -8.31 6.65
N LEU A 33 7.41 -7.36 6.13
CA LEU A 33 7.56 -5.95 6.38
C LEU A 33 6.25 -5.40 6.92
N GLU A 34 6.34 -4.49 7.88
CA GLU A 34 5.20 -3.80 8.46
C GLU A 34 5.41 -2.29 8.31
N ALA A 35 4.35 -1.57 7.96
CA ALA A 35 4.34 -0.12 7.91
C ALA A 35 3.05 0.43 8.52
N ALA A 36 3.18 1.48 9.33
CA ALA A 36 2.03 2.22 9.83
C ALA A 36 1.37 3.01 8.69
N LEU A 37 0.05 2.86 8.57
CA LEU A 37 -0.77 3.66 7.68
C LEU A 37 -1.13 4.98 8.36
N VAL A 38 -1.27 6.02 7.55
CA VAL A 38 -1.72 7.32 8.03
C VAL A 38 -3.24 7.37 7.88
N ASP A 39 -3.95 7.85 8.90
CA ASP A 39 -5.42 7.99 8.94
C ASP A 39 -6.02 8.90 7.84
N LEU A 40 -5.18 9.43 6.95
CA LEU A 40 -5.55 10.26 5.82
C LEU A 40 -5.83 9.44 4.54
N VAL A 41 -5.59 8.12 4.55
CA VAL A 41 -5.81 7.24 3.42
C VAL A 41 -6.47 5.94 3.84
N ASN A 42 -7.41 5.46 3.02
CA ASN A 42 -7.98 4.12 3.11
C ASN A 42 -7.23 3.20 2.16
N VAL A 43 -6.82 2.04 2.65
CA VAL A 43 -6.21 0.98 1.85
C VAL A 43 -7.20 -0.18 1.81
N SER A 44 -7.42 -0.73 0.62
CA SER A 44 -8.28 -1.88 0.40
C SER A 44 -7.59 -2.88 -0.52
N THR A 45 -7.75 -4.16 -0.25
CA THR A 45 -7.30 -5.25 -1.13
C THR A 45 -8.48 -5.68 -2.02
N GLU A 46 -8.30 -5.59 -3.33
CA GLU A 46 -9.26 -6.03 -4.34
C GLU A 46 -8.63 -7.21 -5.11
N GLY A 47 -8.88 -8.43 -4.64
CA GLY A 47 -8.29 -9.65 -5.21
C GLY A 47 -6.77 -9.68 -5.07
N ASP A 48 -6.07 -9.67 -6.21
CA ASP A 48 -4.60 -9.66 -6.29
C ASP A 48 -4.01 -8.24 -6.41
N GLU A 49 -4.79 -7.20 -6.10
CA GLU A 49 -4.33 -5.82 -6.16
C GLU A 49 -4.62 -5.04 -4.87
N VAL A 50 -3.71 -4.15 -4.48
CA VAL A 50 -3.93 -3.17 -3.41
C VAL A 50 -4.33 -1.83 -4.01
N VAL A 51 -5.48 -1.34 -3.59
CA VAL A 51 -6.01 -0.03 -3.96
C VAL A 51 -5.91 0.90 -2.75
N VAL A 52 -5.25 2.04 -2.94
CA VAL A 52 -5.23 3.11 -1.93
C VAL A 52 -6.17 4.22 -2.39
N LYS A 53 -7.00 4.76 -1.50
CA LYS A 53 -7.91 5.88 -1.75
C LYS A 53 -7.72 6.93 -0.65
N PRO A 54 -7.57 8.22 -0.98
CA PRO A 54 -7.55 9.28 0.03
C PRO A 54 -8.93 9.41 0.69
N ILE A 55 -8.96 9.75 1.98
CA ILE A 55 -10.25 9.95 2.69
C ILE A 55 -10.97 11.23 2.25
N ASN A 56 -10.23 12.21 1.75
CA ASN A 56 -10.76 13.51 1.35
C ASN A 56 -9.87 14.17 0.26
N ASP A 57 -10.35 15.26 -0.32
CA ASP A 57 -9.65 16.01 -1.37
C ASP A 57 -8.64 17.05 -0.82
N THR A 58 -8.28 16.96 0.46
CA THR A 58 -7.27 17.87 1.03
C THR A 58 -5.90 17.64 0.40
N LYS A 59 -5.05 18.67 0.44
CA LYS A 59 -3.68 18.58 -0.06
C LYS A 59 -2.88 17.50 0.67
N LEU A 60 -3.12 17.33 1.98
CA LEU A 60 -2.45 16.35 2.81
C LEU A 60 -2.84 14.92 2.43
N ALA A 61 -4.14 14.61 2.35
CA ALA A 61 -4.60 13.28 1.94
C ALA A 61 -4.15 12.90 0.53
N ARG A 62 -4.14 13.86 -0.41
CA ARG A 62 -3.63 13.62 -1.77
C ARG A 62 -2.11 13.41 -1.84
N SER A 63 -1.34 14.01 -0.92
CA SER A 63 0.10 13.74 -0.79
C SER A 63 0.36 12.38 -0.15
N ALA A 64 -0.37 12.06 0.93
CA ALA A 64 -0.31 10.77 1.61
C ALA A 64 -0.68 9.62 0.65
N TRP A 65 -1.66 9.82 -0.22
CA TRP A 65 -2.09 8.83 -1.20
C TRP A 65 -0.96 8.29 -2.09
N GLY A 66 -0.14 9.18 -2.67
CA GLY A 66 0.99 8.77 -3.50
C GLY A 66 2.11 8.13 -2.69
N MET A 67 2.34 8.63 -1.47
CA MET A 67 3.35 8.12 -0.54
C MET A 67 3.02 6.69 -0.10
N THR A 68 1.83 6.47 0.44
CA THR A 68 1.38 5.15 0.94
C THR A 68 1.39 4.11 -0.17
N ARG A 69 0.92 4.45 -1.37
CA ARG A 69 0.99 3.57 -2.53
C ARG A 69 2.44 3.15 -2.84
N THR A 70 3.37 4.10 -2.81
CA THR A 70 4.80 3.83 -3.07
C THR A 70 5.42 2.97 -1.99
N ILE A 71 5.08 3.21 -0.71
CA ILE A 71 5.54 2.39 0.42
C ILE A 71 5.11 0.93 0.22
N ILE A 72 3.82 0.70 -0.05
CA ILE A 72 3.30 -0.66 -0.25
C ILE A 72 3.98 -1.35 -1.44
N ALA A 73 4.14 -0.63 -2.57
CA ALA A 73 4.83 -1.17 -3.73
C ALA A 73 6.29 -1.56 -3.42
N ASN A 74 7.01 -0.70 -2.69
CA ASN A 74 8.38 -0.98 -2.28
C ASN A 74 8.46 -2.13 -1.28
N MET A 75 7.48 -2.28 -0.38
CA MET A 75 7.43 -3.41 0.56
C MET A 75 7.22 -4.72 -0.19
N ILE A 76 6.28 -4.75 -1.13
CA ILE A 76 6.02 -5.92 -1.99
C ILE A 76 7.28 -6.29 -2.77
N GLN A 77 7.91 -5.31 -3.44
CA GLN A 77 9.16 -5.53 -4.16
C GLN A 77 10.30 -5.99 -3.22
N GLY A 78 10.38 -5.44 -2.01
CA GLY A 78 11.40 -5.82 -1.02
C GLY A 78 11.26 -7.26 -0.53
N VAL A 79 10.04 -7.75 -0.30
CA VAL A 79 9.85 -9.14 0.15
C VAL A 79 9.96 -10.17 -1.00
N THR A 80 9.96 -9.73 -2.27
CA THR A 80 10.11 -10.60 -3.44
C THR A 80 11.51 -10.55 -4.06
N GLU A 81 12.01 -9.36 -4.36
CA GLU A 81 13.27 -9.13 -5.07
C GLU A 81 14.44 -8.84 -4.13
N GLY A 82 14.18 -8.43 -2.88
CA GLY A 82 15.16 -7.92 -1.90
C GLY A 82 16.40 -8.75 -1.62
#